data_AF-Q8IZY9-F1
#
_entry.id   AF-Q8IZY9-F1
#
_cell.length_a   1.000
_cell.length_b   1.000
_cell.length_c   1.000
_cell.angle_alpha   90.00
_cell.angle_beta   90.00
_cell.angle_gamma   90.00
#
_symmetry.space_group_name_H-M   'P 1'
#
loop_
_entity.id
_entity.type
_entity.pdbx_description
1 polymer ?
#
loop_
_entity_poly.entity_id
_entity_poly.type
_entity_poly.pdbx_seq_one_letter_code
_entity_poly.pdbx_strand_id
1 'polypeptide(L)'
;VFLFGFSTAVVTLIEDGKNDSLPSESTSHRWRGPACRPPDSSYNSLYSTCLELFKFTIGMGDLEFTENYDFKAVFIILLLAYVILTYILLLNMLIALMGETVNKIAQESKNIWKLQRAITILDTEKSFLKCMRKAFRSGKLLQVGYTPDGK
;
A
#
# COMPACT_ATOMS: atom_id res chain seq x y z
N VAL A 1 4.27 -3.53 -8.85
CA VAL A 1 5.33 -4.32 -9.51
C VAL A 1 5.17 -5.82 -9.26
N PHE A 2 5.19 -6.28 -8.00
CA PHE A 2 5.08 -7.71 -7.67
C PHE A 2 3.78 -8.38 -8.17
N LEU A 3 2.61 -7.78 -7.90
CA LEU A 3 1.31 -8.27 -8.37
C LEU A 3 1.24 -8.38 -9.91
N PHE A 4 1.72 -7.36 -10.62
CA PHE A 4 1.68 -7.33 -12.09
C PHE A 4 2.62 -8.38 -12.70
N GLY A 5 3.85 -8.49 -12.21
CA GLY A 5 4.81 -9.50 -12.68
C GLY A 5 4.35 -10.94 -12.41
N PHE A 6 3.66 -11.16 -11.30
CA PHE A 6 3.07 -12.46 -10.98
C PHE A 6 1.86 -12.77 -11.87
N SER A 7 0.97 -11.81 -12.06
CA SER A 7 -0.17 -11.93 -12.98
C SER A 7 0.26 -12.25 -14.41
N THR A 8 1.35 -11.63 -14.91
CA THR A 8 1.90 -11.95 -16.22
C THR A 8 2.44 -13.38 -16.32
N ALA A 9 3.09 -13.88 -15.26
CA ALA A 9 3.59 -15.26 -15.22
C ALA A 9 2.43 -16.27 -15.21
N VAL A 10 1.37 -16.00 -14.46
CA VAL A 10 0.16 -16.83 -14.43
C VAL A 10 -0.54 -16.84 -15.79
N VAL A 11 -0.76 -15.67 -16.42
CA VAL A 11 -1.42 -15.63 -17.73
C VAL A 11 -0.60 -16.33 -18.81
N THR A 12 0.73 -16.27 -18.72
CA THR A 12 1.60 -17.00 -19.65
C THR A 12 1.42 -18.51 -19.51
N LEU A 13 1.35 -19.04 -18.27
CA LEU A 13 1.05 -20.46 -18.03
C LEU A 13 -0.35 -20.86 -18.54
N ILE A 14 -1.33 -19.95 -18.45
CA ILE A 14 -2.68 -20.17 -18.95
C ILE A 14 -2.72 -20.18 -20.49
N GLU A 15 -2.01 -19.27 -21.14
CA GLU A 15 -1.94 -19.21 -22.60
C GLU A 15 -1.16 -20.37 -23.20
N ASP A 16 -0.16 -20.91 -22.52
CA ASP A 16 0.68 -22.02 -23.02
C ASP A 16 -0.11 -23.33 -23.07
N GLY A 17 -0.83 -23.70 -22.00
CA GLY A 17 -1.68 -24.91 -21.98
C GLY A 17 -2.83 -24.89 -23.00
N LYS A 18 -3.32 -23.69 -23.37
CA LYS A 18 -4.37 -23.54 -24.39
C LYS A 18 -3.86 -23.73 -25.83
N ASN A 19 -2.56 -23.60 -26.07
CA ASN A 19 -1.99 -23.78 -27.41
C ASN A 19 -1.76 -25.25 -27.78
N ASP A 20 -1.65 -26.14 -26.78
CA ASP A 20 -1.44 -27.57 -26.98
C ASP A 20 -2.74 -28.36 -27.30
N SER A 21 -3.91 -27.73 -27.20
CA SER A 21 -5.22 -28.40 -27.38
C SER A 21 -5.90 -28.19 -28.75
N LEU A 22 -5.23 -27.60 -29.74
CA LEU A 22 -5.72 -27.59 -31.12
C LEU A 22 -5.04 -28.68 -31.98
N PRO A 23 -5.78 -29.67 -32.52
CA PRO A 23 -5.29 -30.43 -33.65
C PRO A 23 -5.43 -29.56 -34.90
N SER A 24 -4.33 -29.30 -35.59
CA SER A 24 -4.39 -28.79 -36.95
C SER A 24 -3.38 -29.56 -37.79
N GLU A 25 -3.96 -30.37 -38.66
CA GLU A 25 -3.33 -31.07 -39.75
C GLU A 25 -2.22 -30.25 -40.43
N SER A 26 -1.12 -30.94 -40.68
CA SER A 26 -0.21 -30.82 -41.82
C SER A 26 -0.32 -29.54 -42.67
N THR A 27 0.74 -28.72 -42.70
CA THR A 27 1.85 -28.79 -43.68
C THR A 27 2.70 -27.51 -43.61
N SER A 28 4.03 -27.70 -43.62
CA SER A 28 5.06 -26.83 -44.21
C SER A 28 5.57 -25.58 -43.46
N HIS A 29 6.76 -25.76 -42.88
CA HIS A 29 7.92 -24.85 -42.96
C HIS A 29 7.66 -23.37 -43.23
N ARG A 30 7.56 -22.56 -42.17
CA ARG A 30 8.06 -21.17 -42.21
C ARG A 30 8.34 -20.66 -40.81
N TRP A 31 9.63 -20.41 -40.52
CA TRP A 31 10.06 -19.52 -39.45
C TRP A 31 9.28 -18.20 -39.56
N ARG A 32 8.39 -17.95 -38.60
CA ARG A 32 7.70 -16.67 -38.47
C ARG A 32 7.78 -16.29 -36.99
N GLY A 33 8.49 -15.19 -36.74
CA GLY A 33 8.69 -14.59 -35.41
C GLY A 33 7.39 -14.20 -34.71
N PRO A 34 7.48 -13.58 -33.52
CA PRO A 34 6.38 -13.46 -32.57
C PRO A 34 5.17 -12.81 -33.23
N ALA A 35 4.14 -13.61 -33.49
CA ALA A 35 2.88 -13.14 -34.04
C ALA A 35 2.19 -12.30 -32.96
N CYS A 36 2.05 -11.00 -33.21
CA CYS A 36 1.19 -10.12 -32.43
C CYS A 36 -0.24 -10.69 -32.44
N ARG A 37 -0.64 -11.37 -31.36
CA ARG A 37 -2.04 -11.72 -31.09
C ARG A 37 -2.85 -10.44 -30.88
N PRO A 38 -4.15 -10.44 -31.21
CA PRO A 38 -5.01 -9.30 -30.92
C PRO A 38 -4.95 -8.97 -29.42
N PRO A 39 -4.58 -7.73 -29.04
CA PRO A 39 -4.32 -7.36 -27.64
C PRO A 39 -5.55 -7.50 -26.74
N ASP A 40 -6.75 -7.45 -27.31
CA ASP A 40 -8.00 -7.30 -26.56
C ASP A 40 -8.30 -8.49 -25.64
N SER A 41 -7.87 -9.71 -25.98
CA SER A 41 -8.13 -10.88 -25.12
C SER A 41 -7.09 -11.02 -23.99
N SER A 42 -5.83 -10.65 -24.23
CA SER A 42 -4.73 -10.88 -23.28
C SER A 42 -4.72 -9.82 -22.17
N TYR A 43 -5.08 -8.57 -22.48
CA TYR A 43 -5.20 -7.54 -21.44
C TYR A 43 -6.37 -7.82 -20.48
N ASN A 44 -7.49 -8.32 -21.00
CA ASN A 44 -8.65 -8.68 -20.19
C ASN A 44 -8.36 -9.88 -19.28
N SER A 45 -7.61 -10.89 -19.76
CA SER A 45 -7.19 -12.02 -18.93
C SER A 45 -6.20 -11.61 -17.84
N LEU A 46 -5.19 -10.79 -18.19
CA LEU A 46 -4.24 -10.23 -17.21
C LEU A 46 -4.95 -9.45 -16.10
N TYR A 47 -5.88 -8.57 -16.47
CA TYR A 47 -6.64 -7.79 -15.49
C TYR A 47 -7.49 -8.69 -14.59
N SER A 48 -8.19 -9.67 -15.16
CA SER A 48 -8.98 -10.64 -14.38
C SER A 48 -8.12 -11.43 -13.40
N THR A 49 -7.02 -12.01 -13.88
CA THR A 49 -6.06 -12.77 -13.05
C THR A 49 -5.45 -11.89 -11.96
N CYS A 50 -5.10 -10.64 -12.27
CA CYS A 50 -4.59 -9.68 -11.30
C CYS A 50 -5.61 -9.41 -10.16
N LEU A 51 -6.90 -9.24 -10.51
CA LEU A 51 -7.96 -9.05 -9.51
C LEU A 51 -8.20 -10.30 -8.67
N GLU A 52 -8.14 -11.50 -9.25
CA GLU A 52 -8.24 -12.75 -8.50
C GLU A 52 -7.09 -12.91 -7.51
N LEU A 53 -5.86 -12.64 -7.94
CA LEU A 53 -4.68 -12.63 -7.07
C LEU A 53 -4.81 -11.62 -5.92
N PHE A 54 -5.39 -10.45 -6.20
CA PHE A 54 -5.68 -9.46 -5.17
C PHE A 54 -6.75 -9.97 -4.17
N LYS A 55 -7.82 -10.61 -4.66
CA LYS A 55 -8.82 -11.26 -3.80
C LYS A 55 -8.18 -12.35 -2.93
N PHE A 56 -7.25 -13.13 -3.47
CA PHE A 56 -6.45 -14.09 -2.70
C PHE A 56 -5.62 -13.42 -1.61
N THR A 57 -4.96 -12.29 -1.87
CA THR A 57 -4.18 -11.58 -0.83
C THR A 57 -5.01 -11.03 0.33
N ILE A 58 -6.29 -10.73 0.09
CA ILE A 58 -7.22 -10.28 1.14
C ILE A 58 -7.87 -11.45 1.89
N GLY A 59 -7.83 -12.67 1.32
CA GLY A 59 -8.51 -13.85 1.85
C GLY A 59 -9.93 -14.05 1.30
N MET A 60 -10.31 -13.35 0.24
CA MET A 60 -11.58 -13.48 -0.49
C MET A 60 -11.41 -14.26 -1.81
N GLY A 61 -10.27 -14.92 -2.01
CA GLY A 61 -9.99 -15.67 -3.24
C GLY A 61 -10.77 -16.97 -3.29
N ASP A 62 -11.38 -17.24 -4.43
CA ASP A 62 -12.09 -18.49 -4.70
C ASP A 62 -11.16 -19.47 -5.42
N LEU A 63 -11.04 -20.69 -4.88
CA LEU A 63 -10.17 -21.74 -5.41
C LEU A 63 -10.78 -22.41 -6.66
N GLU A 64 -12.07 -22.20 -6.93
CA GLU A 64 -12.80 -22.81 -8.05
C GLU A 64 -12.20 -22.44 -9.42
N PHE A 65 -11.63 -21.23 -9.55
CA PHE A 65 -10.93 -20.81 -10.76
C PHE A 65 -9.64 -21.61 -11.02
N THR A 66 -9.09 -22.29 -10.00
CA THR A 66 -7.85 -23.08 -10.10
C THR A 66 -8.10 -24.50 -10.65
N GLU A 67 -9.36 -24.95 -10.74
CA GLU A 67 -9.66 -26.34 -11.12
C GLU A 67 -9.55 -26.63 -12.62
N ASN A 68 -9.54 -25.61 -13.48
CA ASN A 68 -9.61 -25.75 -14.93
C ASN A 68 -8.24 -25.76 -15.65
N TYR A 69 -7.14 -25.97 -14.93
CA TYR A 69 -5.78 -25.86 -15.51
C TYR A 69 -4.98 -27.17 -15.49
N ASP A 70 -4.36 -27.49 -16.62
CA ASP A 70 -3.56 -28.70 -16.84
C ASP A 70 -2.37 -28.84 -15.86
N PHE A 71 -1.82 -27.70 -15.40
CA PHE A 71 -0.70 -27.65 -14.44
C PHE A 71 -1.13 -27.20 -13.03
N LYS A 72 -2.23 -27.77 -12.50
CA LYS A 72 -2.77 -27.46 -11.15
C LYS A 72 -1.71 -27.43 -10.06
N ALA A 73 -0.78 -28.38 -10.04
CA ALA A 73 0.27 -28.46 -9.03
C ALA A 73 1.25 -27.27 -9.08
N VAL A 74 1.71 -26.89 -10.28
CA VAL A 74 2.64 -25.77 -10.46
C VAL A 74 1.96 -24.46 -10.08
N PHE A 75 0.71 -24.27 -10.51
CA PHE A 75 -0.07 -23.09 -10.18
C PHE A 75 -0.27 -22.93 -8.67
N ILE A 76 -0.60 -24.00 -7.94
CA ILE A 76 -0.79 -23.96 -6.48
C ILE A 76 0.51 -23.58 -5.77
N ILE A 77 1.65 -24.16 -6.17
CA ILE A 77 2.96 -23.81 -5.60
C ILE A 77 3.30 -22.34 -5.89
N LEU A 78 3.04 -21.88 -7.11
CA LEU A 78 3.26 -20.51 -7.54
C LEU A 78 2.41 -19.54 -6.70
N LEU A 79 1.12 -19.85 -6.52
CA LEU A 79 0.17 -19.07 -5.72
C LEU A 79 0.61 -19.02 -4.24
N LEU A 80 1.01 -20.15 -3.68
CA LEU A 80 1.50 -20.23 -2.30
C LEU A 80 2.77 -19.39 -2.11
N ALA A 81 3.73 -19.48 -3.03
CA ALA A 81 4.94 -18.67 -3.00
C ALA A 81 4.62 -17.17 -3.07
N TYR A 82 3.66 -16.78 -3.92
CA TYR A 82 3.19 -15.39 -4.01
C TYR A 82 2.59 -14.87 -2.71
N VAL A 83 1.72 -15.65 -2.05
CA VAL A 83 1.12 -15.28 -0.77
C VAL A 83 2.20 -15.13 0.32
N ILE A 84 3.17 -16.05 0.38
CA ILE A 84 4.27 -15.96 1.35
C ILE A 84 5.15 -14.74 1.08
N LEU A 85 5.53 -14.50 -0.19
CA LEU A 85 6.39 -13.38 -0.56
C LEU A 85 5.71 -12.03 -0.32
N THR A 86 4.42 -11.89 -0.68
CA THR A 86 3.67 -10.66 -0.37
C THR A 86 3.56 -10.42 1.12
N TYR A 87 3.35 -11.46 1.93
CA TYR A 87 3.32 -11.34 3.39
C TYR A 87 4.67 -10.86 3.96
N ILE A 88 5.79 -11.44 3.52
CA ILE A 88 7.14 -11.01 3.94
C ILE A 88 7.41 -9.55 3.55
N LEU A 89 7.02 -9.16 2.33
CA LEU A 89 7.18 -7.78 1.84
C LEU A 89 6.29 -6.80 2.62
N LEU A 90 5.03 -7.15 2.88
CA LEU A 90 4.11 -6.33 3.66
C LEU A 90 4.57 -6.21 5.11
N LEU A 91 5.06 -7.29 5.73
CA LEU A 91 5.64 -7.23 7.08
C LEU A 91 6.88 -6.33 7.12
N ASN A 92 7.80 -6.46 6.16
CA ASN A 92 8.98 -5.59 6.10
C ASN A 92 8.60 -4.12 5.88
N MET A 93 7.58 -3.83 5.07
CA MET A 93 7.08 -2.47 4.89
C MET A 93 6.32 -1.95 6.12
N LEU A 94 5.56 -2.80 6.80
CA LEU A 94 4.84 -2.45 8.02
C LEU A 94 5.81 -2.17 9.18
N ILE A 95 6.85 -2.98 9.31
CA ILE A 95 7.93 -2.77 10.29
C ILE A 95 8.75 -1.54 9.92
N ALA A 96 9.02 -1.28 8.64
CA ALA A 96 9.71 -0.05 8.22
C ALA A 96 8.87 1.20 8.51
N LEU A 97 7.56 1.15 8.22
CA LEU A 97 6.63 2.26 8.48
C LEU A 97 6.46 2.47 9.97
N MET A 98 6.21 1.41 10.75
CA MET A 98 6.13 1.48 12.21
C MET A 98 7.49 1.81 12.83
N GLY A 99 8.61 1.39 12.26
CA GLY A 99 9.95 1.70 12.76
C GLY A 99 10.31 3.16 12.57
N GLU A 100 10.10 3.71 11.37
CA GLU A 100 10.32 5.15 11.11
C GLU A 100 9.34 6.01 11.88
N THR A 101 8.05 5.63 11.93
CA THR A 101 7.06 6.39 12.71
C THR A 101 7.28 6.22 14.20
N VAL A 102 7.53 5.05 14.77
CA VAL A 102 7.74 4.89 16.23
C VAL A 102 9.00 5.62 16.70
N ASN A 103 10.09 5.59 15.93
CA ASN A 103 11.34 6.24 16.33
C ASN A 103 11.29 7.77 16.14
N LYS A 104 10.62 8.29 15.10
CA LYS A 104 10.34 9.74 14.97
C LYS A 104 9.27 10.22 15.93
N ILE A 105 8.18 9.46 16.12
CA ILE A 105 7.09 9.79 17.06
C ILE A 105 7.65 9.84 18.47
N ALA A 106 8.48 8.93 18.95
CA ALA A 106 8.98 9.01 20.33
C ALA A 106 9.65 10.36 20.71
N GLN A 107 10.35 11.00 19.75
CA GLN A 107 11.03 12.29 19.94
C GLN A 107 10.17 13.49 19.51
N GLU A 108 9.50 13.43 18.35
CA GLU A 108 8.71 14.53 17.77
C GLU A 108 7.26 14.59 18.31
N SER A 109 6.68 13.48 18.78
CA SER A 109 5.31 13.44 19.30
C SER A 109 5.11 14.28 20.56
N LYS A 110 6.14 14.42 21.41
CA LYS A 110 6.08 15.34 22.56
C LYS A 110 5.94 16.78 22.11
N ASN A 111 6.64 17.18 21.06
CA ASN A 111 6.59 18.54 20.54
C ASN A 111 5.27 18.79 19.79
N ILE A 112 4.80 17.82 18.99
CA ILE A 112 3.49 17.87 18.32
C ILE A 112 2.35 17.92 19.35
N TRP A 113 2.41 17.11 20.41
CA TRP A 113 1.41 17.12 21.48
C TRP A 113 1.38 18.45 22.23
N LYS A 114 2.57 19.01 22.56
CA LYS A 114 2.66 20.35 23.16
C LYS A 114 2.06 21.42 22.25
N LEU A 115 2.34 21.35 20.95
CA LEU A 115 1.81 22.28 19.96
C LEU A 115 0.28 22.15 19.81
N GLN A 116 -0.23 20.93 19.64
CA GLN A 116 -1.67 20.67 19.58
C GLN A 116 -2.37 21.16 20.85
N ARG A 117 -1.80 20.89 22.03
CA ARG A 117 -2.33 21.40 23.30
C ARG A 117 -2.35 22.93 23.34
N ALA A 118 -1.27 23.59 22.89
CA ALA A 118 -1.21 25.04 22.83
C ALA A 118 -2.24 25.63 21.86
N ILE A 119 -2.43 25.02 20.68
CA ILE A 119 -3.43 25.43 19.69
C ILE A 119 -4.83 25.29 20.28
N THR A 120 -5.17 24.14 20.89
CA THR A 120 -6.49 23.93 21.50
C THR A 120 -6.76 24.92 22.63
N ILE A 121 -5.78 25.19 23.50
CA ILE A 121 -5.92 26.18 24.57
C ILE A 121 -6.13 27.58 23.98
N LEU A 122 -5.31 27.97 23.00
CA LEU A 122 -5.40 29.30 22.37
C LEU A 122 -6.72 29.48 21.61
N ASP A 123 -7.20 28.44 20.94
CA ASP A 123 -8.48 28.47 20.21
C ASP A 123 -9.66 28.56 21.19
N THR A 124 -9.59 27.81 22.29
CA THR A 124 -10.56 27.91 23.40
C THR A 124 -10.56 29.31 24.03
N GLU A 125 -9.39 29.89 24.30
CA GLU A 125 -9.24 31.25 24.83
C GLU A 125 -9.67 32.32 23.85
N LYS A 126 -9.48 32.10 22.55
CA LYS A 126 -9.93 33.01 21.48
C LYS A 126 -11.45 32.96 21.30
N SER A 127 -12.05 31.78 21.52
CA SER A 127 -13.50 31.59 21.53
C SER A 127 -14.15 32.11 22.82
N PHE A 128 -13.43 32.10 23.95
CA PHE A 128 -13.89 32.72 25.20
C PHE A 128 -13.87 34.24 25.07
N LEU A 129 -15.03 34.88 25.20
CA LEU A 129 -15.26 36.31 24.94
C LEU A 129 -14.17 37.25 25.50
N LYS A 130 -13.86 38.30 24.72
CA LYS A 130 -12.85 39.36 24.98
C LYS A 130 -12.82 39.91 26.43
N CYS A 131 -13.90 39.81 27.19
CA CYS A 131 -13.99 40.24 28.58
C CYS A 131 -13.23 39.32 29.55
N MET A 132 -13.22 38.00 29.34
CA MET A 132 -12.54 37.03 30.21
C MET A 132 -11.01 37.06 30.05
N ARG A 133 -10.54 37.55 28.90
CA ARG A 133 -9.11 37.75 28.60
C ARG A 133 -8.42 38.75 29.53
N LYS A 134 -9.17 39.73 30.06
CA LYS A 134 -8.66 40.68 31.07
C LYS A 134 -8.65 40.09 32.48
N ALA A 135 -9.57 39.18 32.78
CA ALA A 135 -9.68 38.54 34.10
C ALA A 135 -8.63 37.43 34.31
N PHE A 136 -8.30 36.67 33.25
CA PHE A 136 -7.26 35.63 33.25
C PHE A 136 -5.91 36.14 32.74
N ARG A 137 -5.51 37.36 33.11
CA ARG A 137 -4.19 37.88 32.77
C ARG A 137 -3.14 37.16 33.62
N SER A 138 -2.56 36.09 33.10
CA SER A 138 -1.46 35.38 33.77
C SER A 138 -0.17 36.19 33.61
N GLY A 139 0.11 37.00 34.64
CA GLY A 139 1.31 37.82 34.72
C GLY A 139 1.35 38.50 36.08
N LYS A 140 2.41 38.24 36.86
CA LYS A 140 2.71 38.98 38.07
C LYS A 140 3.75 40.04 37.69
N LEU A 141 3.46 41.31 37.99
CA LEU A 141 4.45 42.37 37.87
C LEU A 141 5.58 42.06 38.85
N LEU A 142 6.70 41.59 38.31
CA LEU A 142 7.95 41.39 39.04
C LEU A 142 8.90 42.47 38.58
N GLN A 143 9.42 43.25 39.52
CA GLN A 143 10.43 44.26 39.25
C GLN A 143 11.75 43.54 38.98
N VAL A 144 12.11 43.40 37.70
CA VAL A 144 13.37 42.76 37.30
C VAL A 144 14.40 43.86 37.03
N GLY A 145 15.31 44.02 37.99
CA GLY A 145 16.42 44.98 37.93
C GLY A 145 16.03 46.42 38.24
N TYR A 146 17.01 47.18 38.74
CA TYR A 146 17.00 48.63 38.61
C TYR A 146 17.37 48.94 37.15
N THR A 147 16.46 49.56 36.40
CA THR A 147 16.89 50.38 35.26
C THR A 147 17.95 51.36 35.79
N PRO A 148 19.12 51.50 35.15
CA PRO A 148 20.15 52.44 35.57
C PRO A 148 19.76 53.93 35.42
N ASP A 149 18.47 54.23 35.24
CA ASP A 149 17.95 55.58 34.97
C ASP A 149 16.95 56.10 36.01
N GLY A 150 16.85 55.49 37.19
CA GLY A 150 16.33 56.15 38.40
C GLY A 150 15.04 56.97 38.25
N LYS A 151 14.08 56.51 37.44
CA LYS A 151 12.75 57.10 37.26
C LYS A 151 11.71 56.01 37.17
#